data_AF-A0A954KHT6-F1
#
_entry.id   AF-A0A954KHT6-F1
#
_cell.length_a   1.000
_cell.length_b   1.000
_cell.length_c   1.000
_cell.angle_alpha   90.00
_cell.angle_beta   90.00
_cell.angle_gamma   90.00
#
_symmetry.space_group_name_H-M   'P 1'
#
loop_
_entity.id
_entity.type
_entity.pdbx_description
1 polymer ?
#
loop_
_entity_poly.entity_id
_entity_poly.type
_entity_poly.pdbx_seq_one_letter_code
_entity_poly.pdbx_strand_id
1 'polypeptide(L)'
;MKLRYDPERLKAATQKAVETLLGQQTRQGFWVGRLSTSSLSTATAVMALEQVRQAALRESTWPTTIPAEQQLSQFIERGLIWLSEHQNDDGGWGDTTKSFSNIATTMLAHAVFHATNTTDRFAEVVTKSGEYIERQGGVDAVKARYGKDQTFSVPILTHCALAGLVDWSEVAQLPFELACLPASFYAAIRLPVVSYALPALIAIGQVRFHFRKSWNPFHNWLREVAVARSLRILRRIQPENGGFLEAAPLTSFVVMSLASKGLVNHQVVERGVKFL
;
A
#
# COMPACT_ATOMS: atom_id res chain seq x y z
N MET A 1 42.06 -4.02 10.37
CA MET A 1 41.70 -5.05 11.36
C MET A 1 41.30 -6.31 10.60
N LYS A 2 42.16 -7.36 10.54
CA LYS A 2 41.79 -8.64 9.90
C LYS A 2 40.87 -9.38 10.86
N LEU A 3 39.63 -9.65 10.47
CA LEU A 3 38.71 -10.53 11.20
C LEU A 3 39.40 -11.89 11.38
N ARG A 4 39.83 -12.21 12.60
CA ARG A 4 40.26 -13.56 12.98
C ARG A 4 38.99 -14.38 13.17
N TYR A 5 38.71 -15.31 12.27
CA TYR A 5 37.69 -16.33 12.45
C TYR A 5 38.35 -17.71 12.47
N ASP A 6 37.74 -18.62 13.22
CA ASP A 6 38.15 -20.02 13.33
C ASP A 6 37.64 -20.81 12.10
N PRO A 7 38.54 -21.34 11.25
CA PRO A 7 38.17 -22.06 10.02
C PRO A 7 37.32 -23.30 10.27
N GLU A 8 37.58 -24.04 11.36
CA GLU A 8 36.85 -25.27 11.66
C GLU A 8 35.42 -24.95 12.11
N ARG A 9 35.27 -23.92 12.94
CA ARG A 9 33.95 -23.42 13.32
C ARG A 9 33.15 -22.93 12.12
N LEU A 10 33.78 -22.22 11.18
CA LEU A 10 33.11 -21.77 9.96
C LEU A 10 32.66 -22.95 9.09
N LYS A 11 33.50 -23.98 8.95
CA LYS A 11 33.19 -25.19 8.19
C LYS A 11 32.02 -25.96 8.82
N ALA A 12 32.04 -26.16 10.13
CA ALA A 12 30.97 -26.82 10.86
C ALA A 12 29.64 -26.03 10.76
N ALA A 13 29.68 -24.71 10.92
CA ALA A 13 28.50 -23.85 10.76
C ALA A 13 27.95 -23.90 9.34
N THR A 14 28.81 -23.89 8.33
CA THR A 14 28.42 -24.00 6.92
C THR A 14 27.75 -25.35 6.64
N GLN A 15 28.35 -26.45 7.09
CA GLN A 15 27.77 -27.78 6.91
C GLN A 15 26.40 -27.87 7.59
N LYS A 16 26.29 -27.38 8.83
CA LYS A 16 25.01 -27.36 9.54
C LYS A 16 23.95 -26.53 8.82
N ALA A 17 24.32 -25.35 8.28
CA ALA A 17 23.41 -24.50 7.52
C ALA A 17 22.94 -25.18 6.23
N VAL A 18 23.84 -25.83 5.49
CA VAL A 18 23.53 -26.58 4.27
C VAL A 18 22.60 -27.75 4.57
N GLU A 19 22.93 -28.58 5.56
CA GLU A 19 22.07 -29.70 5.98
C GLU A 19 20.68 -29.22 6.42
N THR A 20 20.62 -28.13 7.20
CA THR A 20 19.34 -27.55 7.64
C THR A 20 18.52 -27.06 6.45
N LEU A 21 19.15 -26.35 5.51
CA LEU A 21 18.46 -25.82 4.34
C LEU A 21 17.97 -26.96 3.44
N LEU A 22 18.83 -27.90 3.07
CA LEU A 22 18.45 -29.06 2.25
C LEU A 22 17.36 -29.91 2.91
N GLY A 23 17.39 -30.06 4.25
CA GLY A 23 16.35 -30.74 5.01
C GLY A 23 14.97 -30.05 4.99
N GLN A 24 14.91 -28.75 4.64
CA GLN A 24 13.65 -28.00 4.48
C GLN A 24 13.13 -27.99 3.03
N GLN A 25 13.85 -28.59 2.09
CA GLN A 25 13.37 -28.70 0.71
C GLN A 25 12.12 -29.59 0.66
N THR A 26 11.09 -29.16 -0.06
CA THR A 26 9.90 -29.99 -0.27
C THR A 26 10.22 -31.20 -1.13
N ARG A 27 9.34 -32.22 -1.11
CA ARG A 27 9.45 -33.40 -2.00
C ARG A 27 9.47 -33.03 -3.48
N GLN A 28 9.00 -31.85 -3.86
CA GLN A 28 8.97 -31.34 -5.22
C GLN A 28 10.24 -30.54 -5.60
N GLY A 29 11.21 -30.42 -4.70
CA GLY A 29 12.51 -29.82 -4.99
C GLY A 29 12.61 -28.30 -4.79
N PHE A 30 11.63 -27.66 -4.17
CA PHE A 30 11.66 -26.21 -3.86
C PHE A 30 11.50 -25.94 -2.35
N TRP A 31 11.80 -24.73 -1.91
CA TRP A 31 11.59 -24.27 -0.53
C TRP A 31 10.31 -23.46 -0.40
N VAL A 32 9.61 -23.63 0.71
CA VAL A 32 8.43 -22.84 1.04
C VAL A 32 8.78 -21.92 2.21
N GLY A 33 8.69 -20.62 1.97
CA GLY A 33 8.83 -19.59 2.99
C GLY A 33 7.48 -18.98 3.35
N ARG A 34 7.42 -18.35 4.52
CA ARG A 34 6.32 -17.45 4.89
C ARG A 34 6.86 -16.02 4.91
N LEU A 35 6.16 -15.09 4.28
CA LEU A 35 6.50 -13.67 4.38
C LEU A 35 6.34 -13.19 5.82
N SER A 36 7.16 -12.20 6.20
CA SER A 36 7.12 -11.65 7.56
C SER A 36 5.78 -10.96 7.84
N THR A 37 5.32 -11.06 9.08
CA THR A 37 4.19 -10.28 9.60
C THR A 37 4.50 -8.78 9.52
N SER A 38 3.59 -8.01 8.93
CA SER A 38 3.87 -6.65 8.45
C SER A 38 2.76 -5.67 8.84
N SER A 39 3.09 -4.70 9.70
CA SER A 39 2.17 -3.61 10.06
C SER A 39 1.88 -2.70 8.88
N LEU A 40 2.83 -2.54 7.97
CA LEU A 40 2.63 -1.83 6.70
C LEU A 40 1.54 -2.51 5.87
N SER A 41 1.66 -3.83 5.64
CA SER A 41 0.69 -4.58 4.84
C SER A 41 -0.68 -4.61 5.49
N THR A 42 -0.75 -4.82 6.82
CA THR A 42 -2.02 -4.81 7.57
C THR A 42 -2.70 -3.45 7.46
N ALA A 43 -1.98 -2.35 7.69
CA ALA A 43 -2.54 -1.01 7.60
C ALA A 43 -3.06 -0.69 6.19
N THR A 44 -2.29 -0.99 5.15
CA THR A 44 -2.75 -0.75 3.78
C THR A 44 -3.97 -1.61 3.42
N ALA A 45 -4.02 -2.86 3.87
CA ALA A 45 -5.16 -3.75 3.63
C ALA A 45 -6.42 -3.24 4.34
N VAL A 46 -6.33 -2.87 5.61
CA VAL A 46 -7.44 -2.28 6.37
C VAL A 46 -7.99 -1.04 5.67
N MET A 47 -7.12 -0.12 5.23
CA MET A 47 -7.57 1.06 4.48
C MET A 47 -8.29 0.69 3.18
N ALA A 48 -7.74 -0.25 2.42
CA ALA A 48 -8.35 -0.68 1.17
C ALA A 48 -9.73 -1.29 1.37
N LEU A 49 -9.89 -2.18 2.36
CA LEU A 49 -11.17 -2.79 2.68
C LEU A 49 -12.17 -1.75 3.21
N GLU A 50 -11.73 -0.79 4.03
CA GLU A 50 -12.61 0.28 4.51
C GLU A 50 -13.09 1.19 3.38
N GLN A 51 -12.21 1.60 2.46
CA GLN A 51 -12.62 2.40 1.30
C GLN A 51 -13.58 1.64 0.38
N VAL A 52 -13.40 0.31 0.23
CA VAL A 52 -14.34 -0.56 -0.49
C VAL A 52 -15.68 -0.62 0.22
N ARG A 53 -15.70 -0.83 1.54
CA ARG A 53 -16.92 -0.88 2.34
C ARG A 53 -17.69 0.45 2.24
N GLN A 54 -17.01 1.57 2.41
CA GLN A 54 -17.60 2.92 2.28
C GLN A 54 -18.13 3.20 0.88
N ALA A 55 -17.42 2.78 -0.17
CA ALA A 55 -17.87 2.95 -1.54
C ALA A 55 -19.10 2.08 -1.84
N ALA A 56 -19.09 0.80 -1.40
CA ALA A 56 -20.21 -0.11 -1.58
C ALA A 56 -21.47 0.34 -0.83
N LEU A 57 -21.33 0.96 0.34
CA LEU A 57 -22.45 1.56 1.09
C LEU A 57 -23.12 2.74 0.37
N ARG A 58 -22.42 3.39 -0.57
CA ARG A 58 -22.97 4.49 -1.39
C ARG A 58 -23.70 4.00 -2.64
N GLU A 59 -23.51 2.74 -3.03
CA GLU A 59 -24.22 2.13 -4.15
C GLU A 59 -25.67 1.80 -3.76
N SER A 60 -26.58 1.80 -4.74
CA SER A 60 -27.98 1.40 -4.50
C SER A 60 -28.13 -0.08 -4.17
N THR A 61 -27.13 -0.91 -4.50
CA THR A 61 -27.14 -2.35 -4.26
C THR A 61 -25.72 -2.79 -3.93
N TRP A 62 -25.58 -3.62 -2.89
CA TRP A 62 -24.29 -4.18 -2.50
C TRP A 62 -23.71 -5.04 -3.65
N PRO A 63 -22.44 -4.83 -4.06
CA PRO A 63 -21.84 -5.63 -5.12
C PRO A 63 -21.70 -7.11 -4.72
N THR A 64 -22.18 -8.02 -5.57
CA THR A 64 -22.12 -9.47 -5.31
C THR A 64 -20.73 -10.08 -5.51
N THR A 65 -19.80 -9.30 -6.06
CA THR A 65 -18.45 -9.72 -6.42
C THR A 65 -17.42 -9.49 -5.32
N ILE A 66 -17.79 -8.73 -4.27
CA ILE A 66 -17.00 -8.49 -3.06
C ILE A 66 -17.62 -9.24 -1.86
N PRO A 67 -16.85 -9.50 -0.79
CA PRO A 67 -17.39 -10.09 0.43
C PRO A 67 -18.58 -9.32 1.00
N ALA A 68 -19.45 -10.00 1.74
CA ALA A 68 -20.57 -9.34 2.42
C ALA A 68 -20.07 -8.27 3.39
N GLU A 69 -20.86 -7.23 3.63
CA GLU A 69 -20.48 -6.11 4.51
C GLU A 69 -19.97 -6.58 5.88
N GLN A 70 -20.70 -7.49 6.51
CA GLN A 70 -20.33 -8.04 7.82
C GLN A 70 -18.94 -8.72 7.78
N GLN A 71 -18.62 -9.41 6.69
CA GLN A 71 -17.32 -10.07 6.53
C GLN A 71 -16.19 -9.05 6.33
N LEU A 72 -16.41 -8.00 5.53
CA LEU A 72 -15.44 -6.90 5.41
C LEU A 72 -15.18 -6.22 6.76
N SER A 73 -16.25 -5.91 7.50
CA SER A 73 -16.16 -5.30 8.84
C SER A 73 -15.37 -6.19 9.80
N GLN A 74 -15.53 -7.51 9.74
CA GLN A 74 -14.73 -8.44 10.55
C GLN A 74 -13.25 -8.44 10.17
N PHE A 75 -12.90 -8.37 8.88
CA PHE A 75 -11.50 -8.28 8.46
C PHE A 75 -10.85 -6.97 8.88
N ILE A 76 -11.56 -5.85 8.71
CA ILE A 76 -11.13 -4.52 9.17
C ILE A 76 -10.88 -4.54 10.67
N GLU A 77 -11.86 -4.99 11.44
CA GLU A 77 -11.80 -5.08 12.89
C GLU A 77 -10.60 -5.91 13.38
N ARG A 78 -10.39 -7.09 12.80
CA ARG A 78 -9.23 -7.94 13.13
C ARG A 78 -7.90 -7.27 12.79
N GLY A 79 -7.85 -6.52 11.70
CA GLY A 79 -6.66 -5.76 11.32
C GLY A 79 -6.35 -4.63 12.30
N LEU A 80 -7.36 -3.89 12.77
CA LEU A 80 -7.21 -2.83 13.77
C LEU A 80 -6.73 -3.39 15.12
N ILE A 81 -7.34 -4.48 15.59
CA ILE A 81 -6.90 -5.18 16.80
C ILE A 81 -5.43 -5.61 16.65
N TRP A 82 -5.10 -6.26 15.54
CA TRP A 82 -3.74 -6.72 15.31
C TRP A 82 -2.73 -5.56 15.31
N LEU A 83 -3.05 -4.44 14.67
CA LEU A 83 -2.18 -3.24 14.70
C LEU A 83 -2.00 -2.70 16.12
N SER A 84 -3.06 -2.67 16.92
CA SER A 84 -3.00 -2.24 18.32
C SER A 84 -2.09 -3.12 19.18
N GLU A 85 -2.10 -4.44 18.95
CA GLU A 85 -1.28 -5.41 19.68
C GLU A 85 0.21 -5.39 19.28
N HIS A 86 0.55 -4.79 18.13
CA HIS A 86 1.90 -4.80 17.56
C HIS A 86 2.49 -3.40 17.41
N GLN A 87 2.01 -2.42 18.19
CA GLN A 87 2.65 -1.11 18.34
C GLN A 87 3.96 -1.27 19.12
N ASN A 88 5.03 -0.63 18.66
CA ASN A 88 6.29 -0.63 19.39
C ASN A 88 6.19 0.27 20.64
N ASP A 89 7.08 0.06 21.62
CA ASP A 89 7.10 0.81 22.88
C ASP A 89 7.22 2.33 22.69
N ASP A 90 7.80 2.79 21.57
CA ASP A 90 7.94 4.20 21.23
C ASP A 90 6.67 4.84 20.62
N GLY A 91 5.59 4.05 20.48
CA GLY A 91 4.31 4.46 19.90
C GLY A 91 4.23 4.33 18.37
N GLY A 92 5.32 3.95 17.70
CA GLY A 92 5.35 3.78 16.25
C GLY A 92 5.14 2.34 15.78
N TRP A 93 5.20 2.18 14.46
CA TRP A 93 5.31 0.87 13.81
C TRP A 93 6.44 0.85 12.79
N GLY A 94 7.10 -0.30 12.69
CA GLY A 94 8.02 -0.63 11.60
C GLY A 94 7.36 -1.46 10.51
N ASP A 95 8.07 -1.68 9.39
CA ASP A 95 7.54 -2.42 8.24
C ASP A 95 7.19 -3.88 8.58
N THR A 96 7.84 -4.44 9.60
CA THR A 96 7.52 -5.74 10.19
C THR A 96 7.42 -5.62 11.70
N THR A 97 6.90 -6.65 12.36
CA THR A 97 6.85 -6.73 13.83
C THR A 97 8.22 -6.78 14.50
N LYS A 98 9.31 -6.92 13.72
CA LYS A 98 10.70 -6.89 14.21
C LYS A 98 11.45 -5.63 13.77
N SER A 99 10.82 -4.78 12.99
CA SER A 99 11.44 -3.55 12.47
C SER A 99 11.31 -2.43 13.50
N PHE A 100 12.34 -1.60 13.61
CA PHE A 100 12.22 -0.31 14.30
C PHE A 100 11.11 0.53 13.66
N SER A 101 10.49 1.37 14.49
CA SER A 101 9.47 2.31 14.06
C SER A 101 10.00 3.23 12.96
N ASN A 102 9.13 3.55 12.00
CA ASN A 102 9.44 4.53 10.97
C ASN A 102 8.22 5.39 10.65
N ILE A 103 8.46 6.61 10.17
CA ILE A 103 7.40 7.60 9.93
C ILE A 103 6.36 7.12 8.92
N ALA A 104 6.79 6.43 7.85
CA ALA A 104 5.90 5.97 6.79
C ALA A 104 4.87 4.96 7.32
N THR A 105 5.34 3.87 7.93
CA THR A 105 4.48 2.81 8.44
C THR A 105 3.64 3.27 9.63
N THR A 106 4.18 4.17 10.46
CA THR A 106 3.42 4.75 11.56
C THR A 106 2.26 5.62 11.05
N MET A 107 2.47 6.47 10.05
CA MET A 107 1.39 7.25 9.45
C MET A 107 0.33 6.37 8.79
N LEU A 108 0.74 5.29 8.09
CA LEU A 108 -0.20 4.33 7.50
C LEU A 108 -1.08 3.66 8.57
N ALA A 109 -0.47 3.15 9.64
CA ALA A 109 -1.17 2.49 10.74
C ALA A 109 -2.05 3.45 11.54
N HIS A 110 -1.57 4.66 11.82
CA HIS A 110 -2.35 5.68 12.49
C HIS A 110 -3.61 6.07 11.68
N ALA A 111 -3.46 6.25 10.36
CA ALA A 111 -4.55 6.68 9.49
C ALA A 111 -5.75 5.71 9.44
N VAL A 112 -5.55 4.40 9.64
CA VAL A 112 -6.68 3.46 9.56
C VAL A 112 -7.63 3.56 10.75
N PHE A 113 -7.15 3.95 11.93
CA PHE A 113 -8.02 4.19 13.09
C PHE A 113 -8.94 5.39 12.86
N HIS A 114 -8.43 6.42 12.17
CA HIS A 114 -9.22 7.58 11.75
C HIS A 114 -10.21 7.24 10.63
N ALA A 115 -9.76 6.56 9.58
CA ALA A 115 -10.63 6.21 8.45
C ALA A 115 -11.80 5.30 8.84
N THR A 116 -11.64 4.49 9.89
CA THR A 116 -12.66 3.59 10.41
C THR A 116 -13.52 4.21 11.53
N ASN A 117 -13.25 5.46 11.93
CA ASN A 117 -13.88 6.14 13.07
C ASN A 117 -13.76 5.34 14.39
N THR A 118 -12.61 4.73 14.64
CA THR A 118 -12.36 3.90 15.84
C THR A 118 -11.38 4.53 16.82
N THR A 119 -11.08 5.83 16.66
CA THR A 119 -10.11 6.56 17.48
C THR A 119 -10.41 6.50 18.97
N ASP A 120 -11.67 6.64 19.37
CA ASP A 120 -12.07 6.62 20.79
C ASP A 120 -11.85 5.25 21.43
N ARG A 121 -12.08 4.18 20.66
CA ARG A 121 -11.90 2.80 21.12
C ARG A 121 -10.42 2.44 21.26
N PHE A 122 -9.57 2.96 20.37
CA PHE A 122 -8.12 2.74 20.38
C PHE A 122 -7.35 3.98 20.84
N ALA A 123 -7.92 4.77 21.77
CA ALA A 123 -7.44 6.10 22.11
C ALA A 123 -5.96 6.13 22.53
N GLU A 124 -5.51 5.16 23.32
CA GLU A 124 -4.11 5.07 23.76
C GLU A 124 -3.16 4.87 22.58
N VAL A 125 -3.50 3.94 21.67
CA VAL A 125 -2.71 3.60 20.48
C VAL A 125 -2.64 4.79 19.53
N VAL A 126 -3.77 5.46 19.30
CA VAL A 126 -3.87 6.65 18.45
C VAL A 126 -3.07 7.82 19.04
N THR A 127 -3.15 8.04 20.36
CA THR A 127 -2.40 9.09 21.05
C THR A 127 -0.89 8.86 20.90
N LYS A 128 -0.39 7.68 21.28
CA LYS A 128 1.04 7.35 21.21
C LYS A 128 1.61 7.46 19.79
N SER A 129 0.84 7.03 18.79
CA SER A 129 1.25 7.11 17.39
C SER A 129 1.19 8.53 16.84
N GLY A 130 0.22 9.34 17.24
CA GLY A 130 0.16 10.77 16.93
C GLY A 130 1.40 11.50 17.47
N GLU A 131 1.74 11.27 18.74
CA GLU A 131 2.95 11.85 19.35
C GLU A 131 4.24 11.39 18.62
N TYR A 132 4.31 10.12 18.20
CA TYR A 132 5.44 9.64 17.40
C TYR A 132 5.53 10.39 16.06
N ILE A 133 4.42 10.55 15.35
CA ILE A 133 4.35 11.26 14.05
C ILE A 133 4.80 12.72 14.22
N GLU A 134 4.32 13.40 15.24
CA GLU A 134 4.72 14.77 15.57
C GLU A 134 6.23 14.87 15.85
N ARG A 135 6.77 14.01 16.71
CA ARG A 135 8.21 13.98 17.03
C ARG A 135 9.08 13.73 15.80
N GLN A 136 8.60 12.94 14.84
CA GLN A 136 9.33 12.63 13.62
C GLN A 136 9.19 13.71 12.54
N GLY A 137 8.24 14.64 12.65
CA GLY A 137 8.02 15.72 11.68
C GLY A 137 6.97 15.44 10.60
N GLY A 138 6.13 14.41 10.77
CA GLY A 138 4.94 14.18 9.95
C GLY A 138 5.18 14.13 8.43
N VAL A 139 4.36 14.89 7.68
CA VAL A 139 4.37 14.94 6.20
C VAL A 139 5.73 15.36 5.65
N ASP A 140 6.38 16.35 6.26
CA ASP A 140 7.68 16.84 5.80
C ASP A 140 8.77 15.79 5.96
N ALA A 141 8.71 15.00 7.04
CA ALA A 141 9.62 13.89 7.26
C ALA A 141 9.44 12.76 6.22
N VAL A 142 8.20 12.45 5.82
CA VAL A 142 7.94 11.51 4.72
C VAL A 142 8.54 12.03 3.42
N LYS A 143 8.30 13.30 3.08
CA LYS A 143 8.84 13.90 1.84
C LYS A 143 10.37 13.94 1.86
N ALA A 144 10.98 14.29 2.99
CA ALA A 144 12.42 14.30 3.15
C ALA A 144 13.04 12.90 3.01
N ARG A 145 12.40 11.87 3.59
CA ARG A 145 12.89 10.48 3.55
C ARG A 145 12.97 9.91 2.14
N TYR A 146 11.97 10.17 1.30
CA TYR A 146 11.91 9.62 -0.07
C TYR A 146 12.42 10.60 -1.14
N GLY A 147 12.68 11.85 -0.76
CA GLY A 147 13.30 12.86 -1.60
C GLY A 147 12.54 13.10 -2.91
N LYS A 148 13.27 13.14 -4.02
CA LYS A 148 12.68 13.36 -5.36
C LYS A 148 11.92 12.12 -5.88
N ASP A 149 12.13 10.95 -5.28
CA ASP A 149 11.41 9.74 -5.68
C ASP A 149 10.02 9.73 -5.01
N GLN A 150 9.04 10.21 -5.76
CA GLN A 150 7.65 10.30 -5.33
C GLN A 150 6.93 8.95 -5.33
N THR A 151 7.59 7.87 -5.75
CA THR A 151 6.98 6.54 -5.89
C THR A 151 6.48 5.99 -4.55
N PHE A 152 7.10 6.37 -3.44
CA PHE A 152 6.72 5.90 -2.09
C PHE A 152 5.99 6.96 -1.27
N SER A 153 6.39 8.23 -1.35
CA SER A 153 5.75 9.31 -0.58
C SER A 153 4.30 9.56 -1.02
N VAL A 154 4.02 9.53 -2.32
CA VAL A 154 2.66 9.79 -2.82
C VAL A 154 1.65 8.73 -2.37
N PRO A 155 1.91 7.40 -2.44
CA PRO A 155 1.01 6.41 -1.85
C PRO A 155 0.74 6.61 -0.36
N ILE A 156 1.77 6.89 0.44
CA ILE A 156 1.62 7.11 1.89
C ILE A 156 0.73 8.32 2.16
N LEU A 157 1.01 9.45 1.51
CA LEU A 157 0.23 10.67 1.69
C LEU A 157 -1.19 10.52 1.11
N THR A 158 -1.37 9.76 0.03
CA THR A 158 -2.71 9.41 -0.50
C THR A 158 -3.52 8.62 0.52
N HIS A 159 -2.93 7.61 1.15
CA HIS A 159 -3.55 6.82 2.22
C HIS A 159 -3.97 7.70 3.39
N CYS A 160 -3.10 8.62 3.83
CA CYS A 160 -3.42 9.55 4.91
C CYS A 160 -4.50 10.58 4.50
N ALA A 161 -4.50 11.03 3.24
CA ALA A 161 -5.52 11.93 2.72
C ALA A 161 -6.90 11.27 2.63
N LEU A 162 -6.95 9.98 2.29
CA LEU A 162 -8.18 9.18 2.32
C LEU A 162 -8.74 9.00 3.73
N ALA A 163 -7.90 9.07 4.76
CA ALA A 163 -8.31 9.12 6.16
C ALA A 163 -8.68 10.54 6.66
N GLY A 164 -8.55 11.56 5.81
CA GLY A 164 -8.79 12.96 6.19
C GLY A 164 -7.68 13.60 7.03
N LEU A 165 -6.51 12.97 7.15
CA LEU A 165 -5.39 13.46 7.98
C LEU A 165 -4.39 14.33 7.22
N VAL A 166 -4.41 14.27 5.88
CA VAL A 166 -3.50 15.03 5.01
C VAL A 166 -4.31 15.73 3.94
N ASP A 167 -4.06 17.03 3.73
CA ASP A 167 -4.70 17.76 2.64
C ASP A 167 -4.19 17.26 1.27
N TRP A 168 -5.08 17.17 0.29
CA TRP A 168 -4.71 16.74 -1.06
C TRP A 168 -3.66 17.65 -1.74
N SER A 169 -3.40 18.87 -1.26
CA SER A 169 -2.27 19.72 -1.70
C SER A 169 -0.93 19.07 -1.48
N GLU A 170 -0.79 18.33 -0.38
CA GLU A 170 0.46 17.71 0.03
C GLU A 170 0.79 16.48 -0.83
N VAL A 171 -0.23 15.90 -1.46
CA VAL A 171 -0.12 14.75 -2.34
C VAL A 171 0.26 15.22 -3.76
N ALA A 172 1.48 14.91 -4.17
CA ALA A 172 1.93 15.19 -5.53
C ALA A 172 1.13 14.40 -6.57
N GLN A 173 0.83 15.05 -7.69
CA GLN A 173 0.00 14.47 -8.73
C GLN A 173 0.83 13.62 -9.68
N LEU A 174 0.55 12.30 -9.71
CA LEU A 174 1.21 11.38 -10.64
C LEU A 174 0.61 11.50 -12.05
N PRO A 175 1.44 11.46 -13.11
CA PRO A 175 0.99 11.63 -14.49
C PRO A 175 0.45 10.32 -15.07
N PHE A 176 -0.74 9.90 -14.63
CA PHE A 176 -1.37 8.64 -15.04
C PHE A 176 -1.65 8.56 -16.55
N GLU A 177 -1.78 9.70 -17.23
CA GLU A 177 -1.90 9.82 -18.67
C GLU A 177 -0.74 9.16 -19.42
N LEU A 178 0.47 9.15 -18.84
CA LEU A 178 1.63 8.54 -19.46
C LEU A 178 1.44 7.03 -19.66
N ALA A 179 0.67 6.36 -18.80
CA ALA A 179 0.31 4.95 -18.93
C ALA A 179 -0.31 4.61 -20.29
N CYS A 180 -0.93 5.58 -20.96
CA CYS A 180 -1.60 5.40 -22.24
C CYS A 180 -0.64 5.39 -23.44
N LEU A 181 0.61 5.83 -23.27
CA LEU A 181 1.56 6.00 -24.36
C LEU A 181 2.19 4.66 -24.78
N PRO A 182 2.62 4.51 -26.05
CA PRO A 182 3.27 3.29 -26.51
C PRO A 182 4.59 3.01 -25.77
N ALA A 183 4.93 1.73 -25.61
CA ALA A 183 6.17 1.28 -24.96
C ALA A 183 7.43 1.95 -25.54
N SER A 184 7.46 2.18 -26.86
CA SER A 184 8.56 2.85 -27.56
C SER A 184 8.82 4.28 -27.09
N PHE A 185 7.79 4.96 -26.57
CA PHE A 185 7.90 6.33 -26.07
C PHE A 185 8.57 6.37 -24.68
N TYR A 186 8.42 5.33 -23.87
CA TYR A 186 9.12 5.23 -22.57
C TYR A 186 10.62 5.08 -22.71
N ALA A 187 11.06 4.31 -23.71
CA ALA A 187 12.49 4.17 -24.03
C ALA A 187 13.12 5.52 -24.44
N ALA A 188 12.34 6.41 -25.05
CA ALA A 188 12.79 7.74 -25.45
C ALA A 188 12.88 8.75 -24.29
N ILE A 189 12.05 8.62 -23.24
CA ILE A 189 11.95 9.63 -22.17
C ILE A 189 12.82 9.31 -20.94
N ARG A 190 13.52 8.16 -20.89
CA ARG A 190 14.33 7.76 -19.69
C ARG A 190 13.56 7.96 -18.37
N LEU A 191 12.24 7.76 -18.39
CA LEU A 191 11.47 7.91 -17.17
C LEU A 191 11.86 6.78 -16.21
N PRO A 192 12.20 7.08 -14.95
CA PRO A 192 12.52 6.08 -13.94
C PRO A 192 11.28 5.34 -13.44
N VAL A 193 10.20 5.25 -14.25
CA VAL A 193 9.05 4.43 -13.90
C VAL A 193 9.39 2.99 -14.26
N VAL A 194 10.04 2.32 -13.31
CA VAL A 194 10.22 0.88 -13.38
C VAL A 194 8.81 0.25 -13.49
N SER A 195 8.63 -0.71 -14.39
CA SER A 195 7.33 -1.31 -14.76
C SER A 195 6.43 -1.70 -13.57
N TYR A 196 7.03 -1.98 -12.40
CA TYR A 196 6.35 -2.29 -11.15
C TYR A 196 5.48 -1.16 -10.58
N ALA A 197 5.80 0.11 -10.89
CA ALA A 197 5.11 1.28 -10.34
C ALA A 197 3.88 1.70 -11.19
N LEU A 198 3.68 1.10 -12.35
CA LEU A 198 2.59 1.45 -13.26
C LEU A 198 1.19 1.31 -12.65
N PRO A 199 0.86 0.23 -11.88
CA PRO A 199 -0.45 0.11 -11.26
C PRO A 199 -0.75 1.24 -10.28
N ALA A 200 0.22 1.54 -9.40
CA ALA A 200 0.14 2.64 -8.44
C ALA A 200 0.03 3.98 -9.15
N LEU A 201 0.86 4.24 -10.17
CA LEU A 201 0.82 5.47 -10.96
C LEU A 201 -0.57 5.71 -11.56
N ILE A 202 -1.21 4.67 -12.10
CA ILE A 202 -2.56 4.78 -12.67
C ILE A 202 -3.58 5.07 -11.58
N ALA A 203 -3.67 4.21 -10.56
CA ALA A 203 -4.73 4.29 -9.57
C ALA A 203 -4.61 5.53 -8.68
N ILE A 204 -3.40 5.77 -8.15
CA ILE A 204 -3.11 6.90 -7.25
C ILE A 204 -3.16 8.23 -8.03
N GLY A 205 -2.63 8.26 -9.25
CA GLY A 205 -2.73 9.45 -10.09
C GLY A 205 -4.19 9.82 -10.39
N GLN A 206 -5.04 8.83 -10.64
CA GLN A 206 -6.46 9.06 -10.89
C GLN A 206 -7.25 9.48 -9.65
N VAL A 207 -7.03 8.87 -8.49
CA VAL A 207 -7.74 9.27 -7.25
C VAL A 207 -7.33 10.68 -6.83
N ARG A 208 -6.04 11.00 -6.95
CA ARG A 208 -5.54 12.34 -6.67
C ARG A 208 -6.15 13.39 -7.60
N PHE A 209 -6.29 13.07 -8.88
CA PHE A 209 -6.93 13.95 -9.85
C PHE A 209 -8.43 14.13 -9.57
N HIS A 210 -9.10 13.06 -9.11
CA HIS A 210 -10.52 13.09 -8.75
C HIS A 210 -10.79 14.05 -7.58
N PHE A 211 -10.03 13.94 -6.49
CA PHE A 211 -10.24 14.78 -5.31
C PHE A 211 -9.68 16.19 -5.43
N ARG A 212 -8.73 16.44 -6.35
CA ARG A 212 -8.23 17.79 -6.59
C ARG A 212 -7.72 17.98 -8.01
N LYS A 213 -8.56 18.63 -8.82
CA LYS A 213 -8.23 19.01 -10.19
C LYS A 213 -7.17 20.12 -10.23
N SER A 214 -6.46 20.20 -11.35
CA SER A 214 -5.53 21.31 -11.58
C SER A 214 -6.31 22.57 -11.97
N TRP A 215 -5.68 23.74 -11.85
CA TRP A 215 -6.27 25.01 -12.27
C TRP A 215 -6.41 25.12 -13.80
N ASN A 216 -5.72 24.28 -14.57
CA ASN A 216 -5.71 24.31 -16.02
C ASN A 216 -6.81 23.40 -16.63
N PRO A 217 -7.86 23.96 -17.26
CA PRO A 217 -8.98 23.18 -17.80
C PRO A 217 -8.59 22.25 -18.95
N PHE A 218 -7.65 22.67 -19.82
CA PHE A 218 -7.19 21.85 -20.95
C PHE A 218 -6.46 20.60 -20.47
N HIS A 219 -5.58 20.77 -19.47
CA HIS A 219 -4.87 19.67 -18.86
C HIS A 219 -5.82 18.70 -18.13
N ASN A 220 -6.84 19.23 -17.44
CA ASN A 220 -7.89 18.40 -16.84
C ASN A 220 -8.65 17.61 -17.90
N TRP A 221 -9.02 18.22 -19.02
CA TRP A 221 -9.71 17.54 -20.12
C TRP A 221 -8.89 16.38 -20.69
N LEU A 222 -7.60 16.59 -20.96
CA LEU A 222 -6.70 15.53 -21.42
C LEU A 222 -6.67 14.34 -20.46
N ARG A 223 -6.65 14.62 -19.17
CA ARG A 223 -6.66 13.62 -18.11
C ARG A 223 -7.98 12.87 -18.02
N GLU A 224 -9.11 13.55 -18.14
CA GLU A 224 -10.44 12.91 -18.18
C GLU A 224 -10.51 11.91 -19.35
N VAL A 225 -10.02 12.28 -20.54
CA VAL A 225 -9.95 11.37 -21.69
C VAL A 225 -9.04 10.17 -21.43
N ALA A 226 -7.95 10.36 -20.66
CA ALA A 226 -7.01 9.29 -20.33
C ALA A 226 -7.52 8.30 -19.25
N VAL A 227 -8.55 8.65 -18.46
CA VAL A 227 -9.07 7.81 -17.36
C VAL A 227 -9.46 6.41 -17.86
N ALA A 228 -10.36 6.34 -18.85
CA ALA A 228 -10.88 5.05 -19.32
C ALA A 228 -9.82 4.20 -20.03
N ARG A 229 -8.85 4.84 -20.71
CA ARG A 229 -7.76 4.13 -21.38
C ARG A 229 -6.75 3.57 -20.38
N SER A 230 -6.35 4.36 -19.38
CA SER A 230 -5.43 3.90 -18.34
C SER A 230 -6.06 2.82 -17.44
N LEU A 231 -7.36 2.87 -17.14
CA LEU A 231 -8.05 1.77 -16.43
C LEU A 231 -8.05 0.46 -17.22
N ARG A 232 -8.22 0.51 -18.55
CA ARG A 232 -8.10 -0.68 -19.41
C ARG A 232 -6.71 -1.29 -19.36
N ILE A 233 -5.68 -0.48 -19.25
CA ILE A 233 -4.29 -0.94 -19.11
C ILE A 233 -4.09 -1.56 -17.74
N LEU A 234 -4.55 -0.89 -16.68
CA LEU A 234 -4.49 -1.40 -15.31
C LEU A 234 -5.15 -2.79 -15.18
N ARG A 235 -6.30 -2.98 -15.83
CA ARG A 235 -6.99 -4.28 -15.88
C ARG A 235 -6.20 -5.36 -16.62
N ARG A 236 -5.46 -5.00 -17.68
CA ARG A 236 -4.65 -5.95 -18.46
C ARG A 236 -3.39 -6.40 -17.73
N ILE A 237 -2.82 -5.53 -16.90
CA ILE A 237 -1.58 -5.83 -16.17
C ILE A 237 -1.84 -6.50 -14.81
N GLN A 238 -3.10 -6.58 -14.36
CA GLN A 238 -3.46 -7.31 -13.13
C GLN A 238 -3.35 -8.82 -13.39
N PRO A 239 -2.52 -9.56 -12.63
CA PRO A 239 -2.38 -11.00 -12.78
C PRO A 239 -3.64 -11.78 -12.35
N GLU A 240 -3.66 -13.08 -12.64
CA GLU A 240 -4.82 -13.95 -12.37
C GLU A 240 -5.15 -14.12 -10.89
N ASN A 241 -4.14 -14.07 -10.02
CA ASN A 241 -4.30 -14.08 -8.57
C ASN A 241 -5.02 -12.82 -8.02
N GLY A 242 -5.18 -11.77 -8.84
CA GLY A 242 -5.78 -10.50 -8.47
C GLY A 242 -4.85 -9.48 -7.82
N GLY A 243 -3.68 -9.88 -7.33
CA GLY A 243 -2.72 -9.00 -6.68
C GLY A 243 -1.66 -8.46 -7.62
N PHE A 244 -1.19 -7.22 -7.40
CA PHE A 244 -0.05 -6.68 -8.15
C PHE A 244 1.26 -7.11 -7.49
N LEU A 245 2.12 -7.79 -8.25
CA LEU A 245 3.45 -8.26 -7.81
C LEU A 245 3.44 -9.16 -6.58
N GLU A 246 2.33 -9.88 -6.32
CA GLU A 246 2.14 -10.68 -5.10
C GLU A 246 2.28 -9.83 -3.81
N ALA A 247 2.11 -8.51 -3.91
CA ALA A 247 2.33 -7.57 -2.81
C ALA A 247 1.00 -7.00 -2.31
N ALA A 248 0.65 -7.32 -1.07
CA ALA A 248 -0.51 -6.73 -0.39
C ALA A 248 -0.48 -5.19 -0.41
N PRO A 249 0.63 -4.49 -0.07
CA PRO A 249 0.63 -3.02 -0.03
C PRO A 249 0.31 -2.37 -1.38
N LEU A 250 0.94 -2.83 -2.46
CA LEU A 250 0.69 -2.28 -3.80
C LEU A 250 -0.75 -2.53 -4.24
N THR A 251 -1.27 -3.74 -4.00
CA THR A 251 -2.66 -4.10 -4.30
C THR A 251 -3.62 -3.23 -3.51
N SER A 252 -3.38 -3.04 -2.22
CA SER A 252 -4.16 -2.17 -1.36
C SER A 252 -4.17 -0.72 -1.85
N PHE A 253 -3.02 -0.14 -2.23
CA PHE A 253 -2.98 1.23 -2.75
C PHE A 253 -3.82 1.39 -4.03
N VAL A 254 -3.81 0.39 -4.90
CA VAL A 254 -4.67 0.38 -6.10
C VAL A 254 -6.15 0.28 -5.71
N VAL A 255 -6.51 -0.69 -4.86
CA VAL A 255 -7.89 -0.94 -4.42
C VAL A 255 -8.48 0.27 -3.71
N MET A 256 -7.79 0.83 -2.70
CA MET A 256 -8.26 1.99 -1.94
C MET A 256 -8.47 3.22 -2.83
N SER A 257 -7.58 3.42 -3.82
CA SER A 257 -7.64 4.55 -4.74
C SER A 257 -8.81 4.45 -5.71
N LEU A 258 -9.07 3.25 -6.26
CA LEU A 258 -10.19 3.05 -7.18
C LEU A 258 -11.53 3.06 -6.45
N ALA A 259 -11.62 2.40 -5.28
CA ALA A 259 -12.84 2.34 -4.49
C ALA A 259 -13.28 3.74 -4.03
N SER A 260 -12.36 4.55 -3.48
CA SER A 260 -12.66 5.92 -3.05
C SER A 260 -13.06 6.86 -4.19
N LYS A 261 -12.64 6.57 -5.43
CA LYS A 261 -13.09 7.26 -6.66
C LYS A 261 -14.49 6.81 -7.14
N GLY A 262 -15.15 5.88 -6.43
CA GLY A 262 -16.46 5.34 -6.80
C GLY A 262 -16.40 4.22 -7.84
N LEU A 263 -15.26 3.54 -7.97
CA LEU A 263 -15.08 2.43 -8.91
C LEU A 263 -15.11 1.06 -8.19
N VAL A 264 -15.98 0.91 -7.18
CA VAL A 264 -16.07 -0.31 -6.36
C VAL A 264 -16.46 -1.54 -7.19
N ASN A 265 -17.32 -1.35 -8.20
CA ASN A 265 -17.76 -2.37 -9.15
C ASN A 265 -16.75 -2.67 -10.28
N HIS A 266 -15.56 -2.06 -10.25
CA HIS A 266 -14.57 -2.29 -11.29
C HIS A 266 -13.81 -3.60 -11.02
N GLN A 267 -13.66 -4.44 -12.04
CA GLN A 267 -13.03 -5.77 -11.92
C GLN A 267 -11.66 -5.77 -11.20
N VAL A 268 -10.88 -4.69 -11.34
CA VAL A 268 -9.60 -4.56 -10.62
C VAL A 268 -9.79 -4.50 -9.11
N VAL A 269 -10.81 -3.79 -8.64
CA VAL A 269 -11.17 -3.72 -7.22
C VAL A 269 -11.66 -5.08 -6.76
N GLU A 270 -12.59 -5.71 -7.48
CA GLU A 270 -13.14 -7.02 -7.13
C GLU A 270 -12.05 -8.08 -6.95
N ARG A 271 -11.13 -8.17 -7.92
CA ARG A 271 -10.00 -9.11 -7.87
C ARG A 271 -8.99 -8.74 -6.79
N GLY A 272 -8.74 -7.45 -6.59
CA GLY A 272 -7.86 -6.97 -5.54
C GLY A 272 -8.39 -7.28 -4.15
N VAL A 273 -9.70 -7.14 -3.91
CA VAL A 273 -10.35 -7.50 -2.64
C VAL A 273 -10.30 -9.01 -2.38
N LYS A 274 -10.36 -9.85 -3.42
CA LYS A 274 -10.19 -11.31 -3.27
C LYS A 274 -8.76 -11.71 -2.93
N PHE A 275 -7.78 -10.91 -3.36
CA PHE A 275 -6.37 -11.14 -3.07
C PHE A 275 -6.00 -10.73 -1.64
N LEU A 276 -6.59 -9.64 -1.14
CA LEU A 276 -6.38 -9.09 0.20
C LEU A 276 -7.13 -9.91 1.28
#